data_AF-A0A3D5ZSH9-F1
#
_entry.id   AF-A0A3D5ZSH9-F1
#
_cell.length_a   1.000
_cell.length_b   1.000
_cell.length_c   1.000
_cell.angle_alpha   90.00
_cell.angle_beta   90.00
_cell.angle_gamma   90.00
#
_symmetry.space_group_name_H-M   'P 1'
#
loop_
_entity.id
_entity.type
_entity.pdbx_description
1 polymer ?
#
loop_
_entity_poly.entity_id
_entity_poly.type
_entity_poly.pdbx_seq_one_letter_code
_entity_poly.pdbx_strand_id
1 'polypeptide(L)' 'IATGDRDSLQLVDDHVSVRIAATKMGRPEVTLYDRDKILEDYGVSPKQLIDVKALQGDSSDNIPGVPG' A
#
# COMPACT_ATOMS: atom_id res chain seq x y z
N ILE A 1 -4.21 -8.52 8.18
CA ILE A 1 -4.63 -7.18 8.65
C ILE A 1 -5.79 -6.70 7.79
N ALA A 2 -6.81 -6.06 8.36
CA ALA A 2 -7.89 -5.44 7.60
C ALA A 2 -7.94 -3.95 7.95
N THR A 3 -7.82 -3.08 6.95
CA THR A 3 -7.66 -1.63 7.16
C THR A 3 -8.08 -0.86 5.90
N GLY A 4 -8.33 0.44 6.04
CA GLY A 4 -8.46 1.36 4.89
C GLY A 4 -7.14 2.00 4.49
N ASP A 5 -6.11 1.86 5.32
CA ASP A 5 -4.81 2.49 5.15
C ASP A 5 -3.87 1.63 4.29
N ARG A 6 -3.35 2.24 3.21
CA ARG A 6 -2.42 1.59 2.29
C ARG A 6 -1.00 1.50 2.83
N ASP A 7 -0.63 2.25 3.87
CA ASP A 7 0.68 2.10 4.50
C ASP A 7 0.89 0.73 5.10
N SER A 8 -0.19 0.07 5.51
CA SER A 8 -0.13 -1.28 6.05
C SER A 8 0.40 -2.31 5.03
N LEU A 9 0.42 -2.00 3.73
CA LEU A 9 0.99 -2.88 2.70
C LEU A 9 2.48 -3.19 2.95
N GLN A 10 3.21 -2.31 3.63
CA GLN A 10 4.61 -2.54 4.02
C GLN A 10 4.80 -3.75 4.97
N LEU A 11 3.74 -4.16 5.66
CA LEU A 11 3.74 -5.27 6.62
C LEU A 11 3.46 -6.63 5.97
N VAL A 12 3.21 -6.68 4.66
CA VAL A 12 2.94 -7.95 3.97
C VAL A 12 4.19 -8.81 3.92
N ASP A 13 4.04 -10.06 4.31
CA ASP A 13 5.06 -11.11 4.24
C ASP A 13 4.42 -12.48 3.96
N ASP A 14 5.18 -13.57 4.14
CA ASP A 14 4.74 -14.92 3.80
C ASP A 14 3.64 -15.46 4.75
N HIS A 15 3.40 -14.78 5.89
CA HIS A 15 2.39 -15.11 6.88
C HIS A 15 1.36 -14.00 7.09
N VAL A 16 1.63 -12.79 6.60
CA VAL A 16 0.81 -11.59 6.76
C VAL A 16 0.29 -11.12 5.41
N SER A 17 -1.04 -11.08 5.27
CA SER A 17 -1.72 -10.41 4.16
C SER A 17 -2.54 -9.22 4.66
N VAL A 18 -2.76 -8.25 3.78
CA VAL A 18 -3.51 -7.02 4.09
C VAL A 18 -4.78 -6.99 3.24
N ARG A 19 -5.91 -6.68 3.85
CA ARG A 19 -7.18 -6.45 3.15
C ARG A 19 -7.48 -4.96 3.20
N ILE A 20 -7.54 -4.33 2.03
CA ILE A 20 -7.93 -2.93 1.88
C ILE A 20 -9.40 -2.88 1.50
N ALA A 21 -10.21 -2.31 2.39
CA ALA A 21 -11.60 -2.00 2.10
C ALA A 21 -11.68 -0.59 1.52
N ALA A 22 -12.19 -0.45 0.30
CA ALA A 22 -12.36 0.83 -0.38
C ALA A 22 -13.73 0.89 -1.05
N THR A 23 -14.23 2.10 -1.28
CA THR A 23 -15.44 2.30 -2.08
C THR A 23 -15.03 2.72 -3.48
N LYS A 24 -15.28 1.86 -4.47
CA LYS A 24 -15.01 2.13 -5.88
C LYS A 24 -16.32 2.26 -6.63
N MET A 25 -16.52 3.40 -7.31
CA MET A 25 -17.76 3.69 -8.06
C MET A 25 -19.04 3.48 -7.23
N GLY A 26 -19.02 3.89 -5.95
CA GLY A 26 -20.16 3.78 -5.04
C GLY A 26 -20.46 2.37 -4.52
N ARG A 27 -19.59 1.39 -4.80
CA ARG A 27 -19.72 0.02 -4.28
C ARG A 27 -18.55 -0.31 -3.34
N PRO A 28 -18.82 -0.98 -2.20
CA PRO A 28 -17.75 -1.48 -1.35
C PRO A 28 -17.00 -2.60 -2.07
N GLU A 29 -15.68 -2.48 -2.13
CA GLU A 29 -14.76 -3.45 -2.69
C GLU A 29 -13.69 -3.75 -1.64
N VAL A 30 -13.32 -5.03 -1.51
CA VAL A 30 -12.24 -5.45 -0.62
C VAL A 30 -11.17 -6.12 -1.46
N THR A 31 -9.98 -5.53 -1.48
CA THR A 31 -8.82 -6.09 -2.18
C THR A 31 -7.91 -6.78 -1.17
N LEU A 32 -7.58 -8.05 -1.43
CA LEU A 32 -6.54 -8.77 -0.68
C LEU A 32 -5.19 -8.49 -1.33
N TYR A 33 -4.25 -8.00 -0.54
CA TYR A 33 -2.86 -7.79 -0.89
C TYR A 33 -1.99 -8.83 -0.20
N ASP A 34 -1.36 -9.66 -1.02
CA ASP A 34 -0.20 -10.49 -0.70
C ASP A 34 1.02 -9.96 -1.48
N ARG A 35 2.15 -10.66 -1.38
CA ARG A 35 3.40 -10.25 -2.02
C ARG A 35 3.25 -10.12 -3.53
N ASP A 36 2.56 -11.06 -4.17
CA ASP A 36 2.44 -11.11 -5.63
C ASP A 36 1.54 -9.98 -6.12
N LYS A 37 0.43 -9.70 -5.41
CA LYS A 37 -0.45 -8.58 -5.74
C LYS A 37 0.24 -7.24 -5.58
N ILE A 38 1.06 -7.09 -4.54
CA ILE A 38 1.87 -5.87 -4.35
C ILE A 38 2.85 -5.70 -5.50
N LEU A 39 3.52 -6.76 -5.92
CA LEU A 39 4.45 -6.72 -7.04
C LEU A 39 3.74 -6.39 -8.36
N GLU A 40 2.54 -6.93 -8.60
CA GLU A 40 1.72 -6.63 -9.77
C GLU A 40 1.31 -5.15 -9.83
N ASP A 41 0.76 -4.63 -8.73
CA ASP A 41 0.17 -3.28 -8.69
C ASP A 41 1.25 -2.18 -8.59
N TYR A 42 2.35 -2.44 -7.88
CA TYR A 42 3.37 -1.44 -7.56
C TYR A 42 4.73 -1.68 -8.21
N GLY A 43 4.97 -2.87 -8.79
CA GLY A 43 6.26 -3.21 -9.42
C GLY A 43 7.42 -3.39 -8.44
N VAL A 44 7.17 -3.33 -7.13
CA VAL A 44 8.18 -3.42 -6.07
C VAL A 44 7.72 -4.37 -4.97
N SER A 45 8.68 -4.86 -4.17
CA SER A 45 8.34 -5.68 -3.00
C SER A 45 7.74 -4.84 -1.85
N PRO A 46 7.03 -5.46 -0.89
CA PRO A 46 6.50 -4.76 0.28
C PRO A 46 7.52 -3.92 1.05
N LYS A 47 8.77 -4.38 1.14
CA LYS A 47 9.85 -3.62 1.80
C LYS A 47 10.28 -2.39 0.99
N GLN A 48 10.35 -2.52 -0.34
CA GLN A 48 10.72 -1.41 -1.22
C GLN A 48 9.63 -0.35 -1.33
N LEU A 49 8.36 -0.67 -1.02
CA LEU A 49 7.31 0.33 -0.90
C LEU A 49 7.65 1.42 0.11
N ILE A 50 8.39 1.08 1.18
CA ILE A 50 8.84 2.03 2.20
C ILE A 50 9.75 3.07 1.56
N ASP A 51 10.72 2.63 0.76
CA ASP A 51 11.66 3.52 0.07
C ASP A 51 10.94 4.39 -0.97
N VAL A 52 9.99 3.80 -1.71
CA VAL A 52 9.16 4.54 -2.68
C VAL A 52 8.36 5.63 -1.98
N LYS A 53 7.69 5.32 -0.87
CA LYS A 53 6.95 6.32 -0.09
C LYS A 53 7.87 7.37 0.53
N ALA A 54 9.05 7.00 1.01
CA ALA A 54 10.02 7.96 1.54
C ALA A 54 10.47 8.98 0.48
N LEU A 55 10.59 8.55 -0.78
CA LEU A 55 10.91 9.44 -1.90
C LEU A 55 9.70 10.26 -2.37
N GLN A 56 8.53 9.65 -2.49
CA GLN A 56 7.30 10.33 -2.95
C GLN A 56 6.72 11.29 -1.91
N GLY A 57 7.03 11.06 -0.63
CA GLY A 57 6.35 11.69 0.48
C GLY A 57 4.98 11.10 0.73
N ASP A 58 4.29 11.67 1.71
CA ASP A 58 2.93 11.31 2.07
C ASP A 58 2.09 12.57 2.33
N SER A 59 1.21 12.89 1.37
CA SER A 59 0.37 14.07 1.47
C SER A 59 -0.67 14.01 2.60
N SER A 60 -1.11 12.81 2.99
CA SER A 60 -2.04 12.63 4.12
C SER A 60 -1.38 13.04 5.43
N ASP A 61 -0.10 12.70 5.57
CA ASP A 61 0.70 12.97 6.77
C ASP A 61 1.49 14.28 6.69
N ASN A 62 1.26 15.10 5.66
CA ASN A 62 2.01 16.34 5.38
C ASN A 62 3.54 16.13 5.27
N ILE A 63 3.97 14.97 4.77
CA ILE A 63 5.37 14.65 4.52
C ILE A 63 5.70 14.99 3.06
N PRO A 64 6.49 16.05 2.79
CA PRO A 64 6.87 16.37 1.43
C PRO A 64 7.85 15.33 0.89
N GLY A 65 7.61 14.90 -0.36
CA GLY A 65 8.56 14.06 -1.08
C GLY A 65 9.78 14.83 -1.58
N VAL A 66 10.72 14.08 -2.15
CA VAL A 66 11.87 14.62 -2.84
C VAL A 66 11.42 15.13 -4.22
N PRO A 67 11.68 16.39 -4.58
CA PRO A 67 11.43 16.89 -5.93
C PRO A 67 12.25 16.10 -6.95
N GLY A 68 11.59 15.59 -7.99
CA GLY A 68 12.22 14.85 -9.10
C GLY A 68 12.94 15.74 -10.10
#